data_AF-W4RQG1-F1
#
_entry.id   AF-W4RQG1-F1
#
_cell.length_a   1.000
_cell.length_b   1.000
_cell.length_c   1.000
_cell.angle_alpha   90.00
_cell.angle_beta   90.00
_cell.angle_gamma   90.00
#
_symmetry.space_group_name_H-M   'P 1'
#
loop_
_entity.id
_entity.type
_entity.pdbx_description
1 polymer ?
#
loop_
_entity_poly.entity_id
_entity_poly.type
_entity_poly.pdbx_seq_one_letter_code
_entity_poly.pdbx_strand_id
1 'polypeptide(L)'
;MKYRHYAPNAPFYLVDGTREQIQQLVNERRNEGLKVGVMTTKENQEFYDADFVIACGERARLESVAEALYGTLRAFNQEDLDIIFGEVYPEQGVGQAIMNRLSKASGLQIIEK
;
A
#
# COMPACT_ATOMS: atom_id res chain seq x y z
N MET A 1 4.43 -18.21 12.69
CA MET A 1 4.28 -18.03 11.23
C MET A 1 5.57 -17.42 10.70
N LYS A 2 6.39 -18.19 9.96
CA LYS A 2 7.80 -17.86 9.63
C LYS A 2 7.99 -16.85 8.48
N TYR A 3 6.92 -16.19 8.00
CA TYR A 3 6.93 -15.48 6.72
C TYR A 3 6.49 -14.01 6.85
N ARG A 4 7.26 -13.19 7.57
CA ARG A 4 7.20 -11.71 7.52
C ARG A 4 8.39 -11.11 6.77
N HIS A 5 9.11 -11.90 5.97
CA HIS A 5 10.36 -11.48 5.32
C HIS A 5 10.25 -10.24 4.40
N TYR A 6 9.03 -9.81 4.07
CA TYR A 6 8.77 -8.63 3.24
C TYR A 6 7.66 -7.71 3.79
N ALA A 7 7.17 -7.97 5.01
CA ALA A 7 6.20 -7.06 5.62
C ALA A 7 6.92 -5.75 5.98
N PRO A 8 6.30 -4.58 5.75
CA PRO A 8 6.82 -3.34 6.26
C PRO A 8 6.98 -3.37 7.79
N ASN A 9 7.90 -2.56 8.32
CA ASN A 9 8.11 -2.37 9.74
C ASN A 9 6.91 -1.68 10.38
N ALA A 10 6.38 -0.65 9.69
CA ALA A 10 5.15 0.03 10.05
C ALA A 10 3.91 -0.87 9.78
N PRO A 11 2.84 -0.73 10.59
CA PRO A 11 1.53 -1.28 10.27
C PRO A 11 1.11 -0.93 8.83
N PHE A 12 0.74 -1.95 8.06
CA PHE A 12 0.34 -1.78 6.66
C PHE A 12 -1.09 -2.26 6.49
N TYR A 13 -1.96 -1.40 5.98
CA TYR A 13 -3.37 -1.67 5.76
C TYR A 13 -3.69 -1.60 4.28
N LEU A 14 -4.36 -2.62 3.76
CA LEU A 14 -4.97 -2.54 2.44
C LEU A 14 -6.34 -1.89 2.58
N VAL A 15 -6.70 -1.02 1.64
CA VAL A 15 -7.99 -0.34 1.64
C VAL A 15 -8.74 -0.76 0.39
N ASP A 16 -9.85 -1.45 0.59
CA ASP A 16 -10.83 -1.72 -0.44
C ASP A 16 -11.82 -0.56 -0.48
N GLY A 17 -11.49 0.42 -1.33
CA GLY A 17 -12.21 1.68 -1.43
C GLY A 17 -11.61 2.58 -2.51
N THR A 18 -12.20 3.76 -2.70
CA THR A 18 -11.73 4.76 -3.66
C THR A 18 -10.48 5.47 -3.13
N ARG A 19 -9.76 6.13 -4.04
CA ARG A 19 -8.61 6.95 -3.68
C ARG A 19 -8.96 8.08 -2.71
N GLU A 20 -10.16 8.65 -2.82
CA GLU A 20 -10.68 9.68 -1.91
C GLU A 20 -10.86 9.12 -0.49
N GLN A 21 -11.36 7.90 -0.34
CA GLN A 21 -11.49 7.24 0.97
C GLN A 21 -10.11 6.93 1.58
N ILE A 22 -9.13 6.55 0.77
CA ILE A 22 -7.74 6.40 1.22
C ILE A 22 -7.18 7.76 1.68
N GLN A 23 -7.37 8.84 0.90
CA GLN A 23 -6.91 10.17 1.31
C GLN A 23 -7.59 10.65 2.59
N GLN A 24 -8.87 10.31 2.80
CA GLN A 24 -9.54 10.59 4.06
C GLN A 24 -8.84 9.91 5.23
N LEU A 25 -8.50 8.62 5.12
CA LEU A 25 -7.75 7.90 6.15
C LEU A 25 -6.36 8.51 6.38
N VAL A 26 -5.68 8.92 5.32
CA VAL A 26 -4.39 9.63 5.42
C VAL A 26 -4.55 10.91 6.23
N ASN A 27 -5.53 11.75 5.89
CA ASN A 27 -5.80 13.01 6.59
C ASN A 27 -6.15 12.78 8.07
N GLU A 28 -6.98 11.78 8.36
CA GLU A 28 -7.36 11.41 9.73
C GLU A 28 -6.10 11.08 10.57
N ARG A 29 -5.22 10.21 10.07
CA ARG A 29 -4.00 9.82 10.81
C ARG A 29 -2.96 10.92 10.89
N ARG A 30 -2.83 11.75 9.87
CA ARG A 30 -1.94 12.94 9.93
C ARG A 30 -2.44 13.96 10.95
N ASN A 31 -3.75 14.17 11.07
CA ASN A 31 -4.34 15.03 12.09
C ASN A 31 -4.12 14.52 13.52
N GLU A 32 -3.90 13.21 13.69
CA GLU A 32 -3.48 12.59 14.95
C GLU A 32 -1.97 12.75 15.22
N GLY A 33 -1.22 13.36 14.30
CA GLY A 33 0.22 13.57 14.40
C GLY A 33 1.08 12.41 13.91
N LEU A 34 0.50 11.43 13.22
CA LEU A 34 1.20 10.27 12.68
C LEU A 34 1.80 10.56 11.29
N LYS A 35 2.98 9.98 11.01
CA LYS A 35 3.60 9.97 9.68
C LYS A 35 3.02 8.85 8.83
N VAL A 36 2.41 9.21 7.71
CA VAL A 36 1.63 8.28 6.87
C VAL A 36 2.32 8.02 5.54
N GLY A 37 2.48 6.74 5.22
CA GLY A 37 2.89 6.24 3.91
C GLY A 37 1.70 5.82 3.04
N VAL A 38 1.82 5.97 1.72
CA VAL A 38 0.84 5.47 0.75
C VAL A 38 1.52 4.66 -0.35
N MET A 39 1.11 3.39 -0.49
CA MET A 39 1.45 2.53 -1.62
C MET A 39 0.32 2.57 -2.65
N THR A 40 0.61 3.13 -3.82
CA THR A 40 -0.39 3.39 -4.86
C THR A 40 0.11 2.95 -6.22
N THR A 41 -0.61 3.30 -7.29
CA THR A 41 -0.19 3.16 -8.69
C THR A 41 0.24 4.51 -9.24
N LYS A 42 0.99 4.53 -10.34
CA LYS A 42 1.47 5.78 -10.96
C LYS A 42 0.32 6.74 -11.27
N GLU A 43 -0.83 6.21 -11.67
CA GLU A 43 -2.02 6.96 -12.02
C GLU A 43 -2.59 7.79 -10.85
N ASN A 44 -2.36 7.33 -9.62
CA ASN A 44 -2.87 7.97 -8.41
C ASN A 44 -1.77 8.63 -7.57
N GLN A 45 -0.49 8.53 -7.96
CA GLN A 45 0.63 9.02 -7.15
C GLN A 45 0.50 10.49 -6.77
N GLU A 46 0.14 11.35 -7.73
CA GLU A 46 0.00 12.80 -7.52
C GLU A 46 -1.31 13.17 -6.80
N PHE A 47 -2.23 12.23 -6.64
CA PHE A 47 -3.50 12.47 -5.94
C PHE A 47 -3.31 12.54 -4.42
N TYR A 48 -2.34 11.79 -3.88
CA TYR A 48 -2.18 11.63 -2.44
C TYR A 48 -1.31 12.71 -1.81
N ASP A 49 -1.83 13.34 -0.76
CA ASP A 49 -1.07 14.22 0.14
C ASP A 49 -0.77 13.45 1.44
N ALA A 50 0.40 12.81 1.47
CA ALA A 50 0.92 12.04 2.59
C ALA A 50 2.41 12.34 2.80
N ASP A 51 2.97 11.89 3.93
CA ASP A 51 4.38 12.14 4.26
C ASP A 51 5.33 11.35 3.33
N PHE A 52 4.88 10.20 2.82
CA PHE A 52 5.62 9.43 1.83
C PHE A 52 4.70 8.65 0.89
N VAL A 53 4.86 8.83 -0.43
CA VAL A 53 4.02 8.16 -1.45
C VAL A 53 4.92 7.43 -2.44
N ILE A 54 4.69 6.12 -2.63
CA ILE A 54 5.36 5.33 -3.67
C ILE A 54 4.34 4.74 -4.64
N ALA A 55 4.57 4.99 -5.93
CA ALA A 55 3.92 4.26 -7.02
C ALA A 55 4.54 2.87 -7.21
N CYS A 56 3.76 1.83 -6.93
CA CYS A 56 4.08 0.43 -7.15
C CYS A 56 3.55 -0.03 -8.51
N GLY A 57 4.14 0.46 -9.61
CA GLY A 57 3.70 0.12 -10.97
C GLY A 57 2.44 0.85 -11.42
N GLU A 58 1.79 0.34 -12.46
CA GLU A 58 0.64 0.95 -13.13
C GLU A 58 -0.60 0.06 -12.99
N ARG A 59 -1.76 0.66 -12.69
CA ARG A 59 -3.03 -0.08 -12.54
C ARG A 59 -3.45 -0.74 -13.84
N ALA A 60 -3.16 -0.11 -14.98
CA ALA A 60 -3.42 -0.66 -16.30
C ALA A 60 -2.50 -1.85 -16.69
N ARG A 61 -1.41 -2.10 -15.94
CA ARG A 61 -0.41 -3.12 -16.24
C ARG A 61 0.09 -3.77 -14.94
N LEU A 62 -0.72 -4.69 -14.41
CA LEU A 62 -0.48 -5.31 -13.10
C LEU A 62 0.84 -6.10 -13.02
N GLU A 63 1.41 -6.54 -14.15
CA GLU A 63 2.74 -7.15 -14.20
C GLU A 63 3.81 -6.20 -13.64
N SER A 64 3.69 -4.90 -13.93
CA SER A 64 4.60 -3.87 -13.39
C SER A 64 4.46 -3.71 -11.87
N VAL A 65 3.25 -3.93 -11.33
CA VAL A 65 3.01 -3.94 -9.89
C VAL A 65 3.72 -5.14 -9.27
N ALA A 66 3.59 -6.32 -9.87
CA ALA A 66 4.24 -7.55 -9.40
C ALA A 66 5.77 -7.43 -9.41
N GLU A 67 6.35 -6.81 -10.45
CA GLU A 67 7.79 -6.54 -10.56
C GLU A 67 8.28 -5.56 -9.49
N ALA A 68 7.54 -4.48 -9.23
CA ALA A 68 7.93 -3.44 -8.29
C ALA A 68 7.69 -3.79 -6.81
N LEU A 69 6.76 -4.70 -6.53
CA LEU A 69 6.19 -4.93 -5.20
C LEU A 69 7.23 -5.08 -4.08
N TYR A 70 8.22 -5.96 -4.24
CA TYR A 70 9.21 -6.18 -3.20
C TYR A 70 10.16 -4.99 -3.01
N GLY A 71 10.47 -4.28 -4.09
CA GLY A 71 11.26 -3.05 -4.02
C GLY A 71 10.51 -1.98 -3.24
N THR A 72 9.24 -1.78 -3.55
CA THR A 72 8.35 -0.83 -2.86
C THR A 72 8.22 -1.14 -1.38
N LEU A 73 7.95 -2.39 -1.00
CA LEU A 73 7.83 -2.79 0.41
C LEU A 73 9.15 -2.56 1.18
N ARG A 74 10.30 -2.75 0.53
CA ARG A 74 11.61 -2.47 1.14
C ARG A 74 11.89 -0.97 1.28
N ALA A 75 11.45 -0.17 0.32
CA ALA A 75 11.61 1.29 0.39
C ALA A 75 10.85 1.87 1.59
N PHE A 76 9.64 1.37 1.90
CA PHE A 76 8.93 1.76 3.12
C PHE A 76 9.68 1.46 4.42
N ASN A 77 10.56 0.45 4.44
CA ASN A 77 11.37 0.13 5.62
C ASN A 77 12.56 1.07 5.81
N GLN A 78 12.87 1.92 4.82
CA GLN A 78 13.91 2.94 4.91
C GLN A 78 13.36 4.26 5.48
N GLU A 79 12.03 4.38 5.54
CA GLU A 79 11.33 5.55 6.06
C GLU A 79 10.84 5.31 7.49
N ASP A 80 10.85 6.37 8.29
CA ASP A 80 10.33 6.39 9.65
C ASP A 80 8.83 6.74 9.61
N LEU A 81 8.00 5.76 9.27
CA LEU A 81 6.55 5.90 9.13
C LEU A 81 5.82 5.19 10.27
N ASP A 82 4.72 5.78 10.72
CA ASP A 82 3.87 5.20 11.76
C ASP A 82 2.81 4.25 11.18
N ILE A 83 2.41 4.47 9.93
CA ILE A 83 1.38 3.67 9.25
C ILE A 83 1.48 3.79 7.73
N ILE A 84 1.11 2.71 7.02
CA ILE A 84 1.05 2.67 5.57
C ILE A 84 -0.36 2.24 5.11
N PHE A 85 -0.90 2.93 4.10
CA PHE A 85 -2.11 2.52 3.38
C PHE A 85 -1.77 2.06 1.97
N GLY A 86 -2.40 0.98 1.50
CA GLY A 86 -2.19 0.43 0.17
C GLY A 86 -3.50 0.20 -0.57
N GLU A 87 -3.46 0.33 -1.89
CA GLU A 87 -4.59 -0.04 -2.75
C GLU A 87 -4.78 -1.56 -2.84
N VAL A 88 -6.03 -1.97 -3.08
CA VAL A 88 -6.35 -3.32 -3.56
C VAL A 88 -6.42 -3.37 -5.09
N TYR A 89 -6.17 -4.55 -5.64
CA TYR A 89 -6.12 -4.81 -7.07
C TYR A 89 -7.09 -5.93 -7.47
N PRO A 90 -7.59 -5.94 -8.72
CA PRO A 90 -8.45 -7.02 -9.20
C PRO A 90 -7.79 -8.40 -9.05
N GLU A 91 -8.49 -9.37 -8.46
CA GLU A 91 -7.97 -10.73 -8.25
C GLU A 91 -8.12 -11.64 -9.49
N GLN A 92 -7.67 -11.16 -10.64
CA GLN A 92 -7.65 -11.91 -11.90
C GLN A 92 -6.21 -12.03 -12.43
N GLY A 93 -5.85 -13.22 -12.93
CA GLY A 93 -4.51 -13.48 -13.47
C GLY A 93 -3.40 -13.14 -12.46
N VAL A 94 -2.47 -12.27 -12.86
CA VAL A 94 -1.35 -11.81 -12.00
C VAL A 94 -1.84 -11.09 -10.73
N GLY A 95 -3.03 -10.49 -10.76
CA GLY A 95 -3.62 -9.81 -9.62
C GLY A 95 -3.85 -10.70 -8.40
N GLN A 96 -4.17 -11.98 -8.60
CA GLN A 96 -4.27 -12.95 -7.49
C GLN A 96 -2.94 -13.13 -6.76
N ALA A 97 -1.84 -13.18 -7.51
CA ALA A 97 -0.51 -13.32 -6.93
C ALA A 97 -0.12 -12.05 -6.17
N ILE A 98 -0.43 -10.88 -6.71
CA ILE A 98 -0.20 -9.58 -6.06
C ILE A 98 -0.96 -9.52 -4.73
N MET A 99 -2.28 -9.75 -4.75
CA MET A 99 -3.11 -9.70 -3.54
C MET A 99 -2.67 -10.73 -2.51
N ASN A 100 -2.31 -11.96 -2.91
CA ASN A 100 -1.77 -12.96 -1.98
C ASN A 100 -0.51 -12.47 -1.24
N ARG A 101 0.37 -11.72 -1.92
CA ARG A 101 1.58 -11.16 -1.33
C ARG A 101 1.27 -9.95 -0.46
N LEU A 102 0.41 -9.05 -0.93
CA LEU A 102 -0.01 -7.86 -0.18
C LEU A 102 -0.74 -8.20 1.10
N SER A 103 -1.73 -9.11 1.06
CA SER A 103 -2.47 -9.51 2.27
C SER A 103 -1.56 -10.17 3.30
N LYS A 104 -0.47 -10.84 2.88
CA LYS A 104 0.55 -11.34 3.82
C LYS A 104 1.41 -10.23 4.40
N ALA A 105 1.77 -9.23 3.59
CA ALA A 105 2.56 -8.09 4.02
C ALA A 105 1.78 -7.20 5.00
N SER A 106 0.48 -7.02 4.79
CA SER A 106 -0.43 -6.26 5.67
C SER A 106 -0.86 -7.03 6.93
N GLY A 107 -0.38 -8.25 7.14
CA GLY A 107 -0.85 -9.08 8.25
C GLY A 107 -2.34 -9.42 8.17
N LEU A 108 -2.89 -9.48 6.95
CA LEU A 108 -4.31 -9.69 6.63
C LEU A 108 -5.23 -8.54 7.09
N GLN A 109 -4.69 -7.34 7.29
CA GLN A 109 -5.49 -6.16 7.62
C GLN A 109 -6.02 -5.50 6.34
N ILE A 110 -7.34 -5.63 6.12
CA ILE A 110 -8.09 -4.97 5.06
C ILE A 110 -9.14 -4.07 5.70
N ILE A 111 -9.22 -2.83 5.23
CA ILE A 111 -10.25 -1.86 5.61
C ILE A 111 -11.24 -1.77 4.44
N GLU A 112 -12.51 -2.07 4.71
CA GLU A 112 -13.61 -1.87 3.76
C GLU A 112 -14.21 -0.48 3.97
N LYS A 113 -14.44 0.28 2.89
CA LYS A 113 -14.91 1.67 2.96
C LYS A 113 -16.05 1.98 1.98
#